data_AF-A0A9X4B4V9-F1
#
_entry.id   AF-A0A9X4B4V9-F1
#
_cell.length_a   1.000
_cell.length_b   1.000
_cell.length_c   1.000
_cell.angle_alpha   90.00
_cell.angle_beta   90.00
_cell.angle_gamma   90.00
#
_symmetry.space_group_name_H-M   'P 1'
#
loop_
_entity.id
_entity.type
_entity.pdbx_description
1 polymer ?
#
loop_
_entity_poly.entity_id
_entity_poly.type
_entity_poly.pdbx_seq_one_letter_code
_entity_poly.pdbx_strand_id
1 'polypeptide(L)' 'MYPASGKLQAEIYGEKLNYILNMLYDGSKTLKEGDGICVYVSKESEPDYKVISIKRYSHMFIELEKIQK' A
#
# COMPACT_ATOMS: atom_id res chain seq x y z
N MET A 1 2.62 -7.97 -37.81
CA MET A 1 2.64 -6.87 -36.84
C MET A 1 1.88 -7.31 -35.60
N TYR A 2 2.58 -7.64 -34.51
CA TYR A 2 2.01 -7.79 -33.16
C TYR A 2 3.14 -7.38 -32.21
N PRO A 3 3.06 -6.25 -31.48
CA PRO A 3 4.15 -5.87 -30.63
C PRO A 3 4.14 -6.76 -29.39
N ALA A 4 5.35 -7.13 -28.95
CA ALA A 4 5.64 -7.80 -27.70
C ALA A 4 5.14 -6.98 -26.50
N SER A 5 3.84 -7.05 -26.22
CA SER A 5 3.16 -6.26 -25.18
C SER A 5 2.81 -7.09 -23.94
N GLY A 6 3.12 -8.39 -23.93
CA GLY A 6 2.84 -9.26 -22.78
C GLY A 6 3.85 -9.12 -21.63
N LYS A 7 5.12 -8.82 -21.93
CA LYS A 7 6.18 -8.76 -20.92
C LYS A 7 6.18 -7.43 -20.14
N LEU A 8 5.95 -6.32 -20.85
CA LEU A 8 5.88 -4.97 -20.27
C LEU A 8 4.79 -4.84 -19.20
N GLN A 9 3.68 -5.56 -19.34
CA GLN A 9 2.56 -5.48 -18.38
C GLN A 9 2.90 -6.13 -17.03
N ALA A 10 3.66 -7.23 -17.00
CA ALA A 10 4.06 -7.90 -15.76
C ALA A 10 5.11 -7.08 -14.98
N GLU A 11 6.00 -6.40 -15.71
CA GLU A 11 7.01 -5.50 -15.12
C GLU A 11 6.35 -4.26 -14.50
N ILE A 12 5.39 -3.63 -15.19
CA ILE A 12 4.64 -2.49 -14.65
C ILE A 12 3.79 -2.88 -13.43
N TYR A 13 3.19 -4.07 -13.43
CA TYR A 13 2.45 -4.57 -12.25
C TYR A 13 3.38 -4.92 -11.08
N GLY A 14 4.53 -5.56 -11.35
CA GLY A 14 5.50 -5.91 -10.32
C GLY A 14 6.14 -4.70 -9.66
N GLU A 15 6.44 -3.65 -10.43
CA GLU A 15 7.06 -2.43 -9.91
C GLU A 15 6.09 -1.59 -9.10
N LYS A 16 4.81 -1.48 -9.50
CA LYS A 16 3.78 -0.80 -8.70
C LYS A 16 3.47 -1.52 -7.39
N LEU A 17 3.44 -2.86 -7.40
CA LEU A 17 3.20 -3.66 -6.18
C LEU A 17 4.30 -3.49 -5.14
N ASN A 18 5.53 -3.16 -5.52
CA ASN A 18 6.61 -2.91 -4.55
C ASN A 18 6.31 -1.71 -3.61
N TYR A 19 5.48 -0.77 -4.03
CA TYR A 19 5.17 0.43 -3.25
C TYR A 19 3.84 0.34 -2.50
N ILE A 20 2.97 -0.62 -2.82
CA ILE A 20 1.68 -0.81 -2.15
C ILE A 20 1.77 -2.00 -1.20
N LEU A 21 1.61 -1.73 0.09
CA LEU A 21 1.61 -2.73 1.15
C LEU A 21 0.18 -3.00 1.62
N ASN A 22 -0.19 -4.28 1.69
CA ASN A 22 -1.49 -4.70 2.18
C ASN A 22 -1.38 -5.08 3.65
N MET A 23 -2.06 -4.34 4.52
CA MET A 23 -2.14 -4.59 5.95
C MET A 23 -3.49 -5.25 6.29
N LEU A 24 -3.41 -6.39 6.95
CA LEU A 24 -4.56 -7.02 7.60
C LEU A 24 -4.68 -6.47 9.01
N TYR A 25 -5.82 -5.86 9.31
CA TYR A 25 -6.12 -5.27 10.61
C TYR A 25 -7.40 -5.90 11.18
N ASP A 26 -7.29 -6.47 12.38
CA ASP A 26 -8.41 -7.10 13.10
C ASP A 26 -8.81 -6.32 14.36
N GLY A 27 -8.12 -5.21 14.64
CA GLY A 27 -8.36 -4.44 15.85
C GLY A 27 -9.58 -3.52 15.76
N SER A 28 -9.95 -2.95 16.90
CA SER A 28 -11.06 -2.01 17.03
C SER A 28 -10.69 -0.55 16.72
N LYS A 29 -9.42 -0.24 16.37
CA LYS A 29 -9.07 1.15 16.05
C LYS A 29 -9.70 1.58 14.73
N THR A 30 -10.26 2.78 14.77
CA THR A 30 -10.72 3.49 13.58
C THR A 30 -9.54 4.08 12.85
N LEU A 31 -9.00 3.34 11.89
CA LEU A 31 -8.06 3.88 10.89
C LEU A 31 -8.84 4.68 9.86
N LYS A 32 -8.22 5.73 9.31
CA LYS A 32 -8.80 6.59 8.28
C LYS A 32 -7.90 6.65 7.06
N GLU A 33 -8.50 6.92 5.91
CA GLU A 33 -7.75 7.21 4.68
C GLU A 33 -6.98 8.53 4.86
N GLY A 34 -5.71 8.54 4.44
CA GLY A 34 -4.78 9.64 4.67
C GLY A 34 -3.96 9.53 5.96
N ASP A 35 -4.19 8.52 6.80
CA ASP A 35 -3.37 8.31 8.01
C ASP A 35 -1.96 7.86 7.63
N GLY A 36 -0.96 8.37 8.35
CA GLY A 36 0.44 8.04 8.14
C GLY A 36 0.86 6.84 8.99
N ILE A 37 1.42 5.82 8.35
CA ILE A 37 1.91 4.61 9.02
C ILE A 37 3.44 4.55 8.92
N CYS A 38 4.08 4.47 10.07
CA CYS A 38 5.50 4.19 10.20
C CYS A 38 5.71 2.67 10.16
N VAL A 39 6.03 2.11 8.98
CA VAL A 39 6.24 0.65 8.82
C VAL A 39 7.72 0.31 9.03
N TYR A 40 8.62 1.04 8.39
CA TYR A 40 10.07 0.81 8.49
C TYR A 40 10.83 1.95 9.18
N VAL A 41 10.12 2.99 9.64
CA VAL A 41 10.69 4.13 10.34
C VAL A 41 10.28 4.14 11.82
N SER A 42 11.08 4.83 12.63
CA SER A 42 10.76 5.04 14.04
C SER A 42 9.51 5.91 14.21
N LYS A 43 8.79 5.73 15.33
CA LYS A 43 7.61 6.55 15.69
C LYS A 43 7.88 8.07 15.77
N GLU A 44 9.14 8.45 15.93
CA GLU A 44 9.58 9.85 16.01
C GLU A 44 9.87 10.46 14.63
N SER A 45 9.85 9.65 13.56
CA SER A 45 10.08 10.09 12.18
C SER A 45 8.77 10.26 11.42
N GLU A 46 8.86 10.96 10.29
CA GLU A 46 7.76 11.09 9.34
C GLU A 46 7.33 9.70 8.84
N PRO A 47 6.01 9.47 8.66
CA PRO A 47 5.51 8.19 8.18
C PRO A 47 6.06 7.88 6.78
N ASP A 48 6.46 6.64 6.55
CA ASP A 48 6.96 6.18 5.25
C ASP A 48 5.86 5.59 4.37
N TYR A 49 4.69 5.30 4.94
CA TYR A 49 3.50 4.86 4.22
C TYR A 49 2.30 5.71 4.58
N LYS A 50 1.36 5.86 3.65
CA LYS A 50 0.05 6.48 3.90
C LYS A 50 -1.07 5.48 3.59
N VAL A 51 -2.15 5.54 4.35
CA VAL A 51 -3.36 4.79 4.04
C VAL A 51 -4.03 5.39 2.82
N ILE A 52 -4.10 4.63 1.73
CA ILE A 52 -4.79 5.04 0.50
C ILE A 52 -6.19 4.45 0.39
N SER A 53 -6.45 3.31 1.02
CA SER A 53 -7.77 2.70 1.02
C SER A 53 -7.98 1.78 2.21
N ILE A 54 -9.22 1.74 2.69
CA ILE A 54 -9.65 0.86 3.78
C ILE A 54 -10.87 0.07 3.32
N LYS A 55 -10.72 -1.25 3.24
CA LYS A 55 -11.76 -2.20 2.84
C LYS A 55 -12.16 -3.02 4.05
N ARG A 56 -13.42 -2.90 4.49
CA ARG A 56 -14.00 -3.71 5.57
C ARG A 56 -14.72 -4.91 4.98
N TYR A 57 -14.08 -6.08 5.05
CA TYR A 57 -14.71 -7.38 4.78
C TYR A 57 -14.87 -8.14 6.10
N SER A 58 -14.41 -9.40 6.21
CA SER A 58 -14.30 -10.12 7.48
C SER A 58 -13.18 -9.60 8.38
N HIS A 59 -12.08 -9.14 7.78
CA HIS A 59 -11.01 -8.38 8.43
C HIS A 59 -10.88 -7.03 7.71
N MET A 60 -10.30 -6.03 8.37
CA MET A 60 -9.98 -4.77 7.70
C MET A 60 -8.75 -4.98 6.82
N PHE A 61 -8.95 -4.87 5.50
CA PHE A 61 -7.88 -4.76 4.53
C PHE A 61 -7.53 -3.30 4.34
N ILE A 62 -6.28 -2.95 4.60
CA ILE A 62 -5.79 -1.58 4.52
C ILE A 62 -4.69 -1.55 3.49
N GLU A 63 -4.89 -0.76 2.44
CA GLU A 63 -3.90 -0.53 1.41
C GLU A 63 -3.06 0.70 1.81
N LEU A 64 -1.77 0.46 1.95
CA LEU A 64 -0.77 1.44 2.32
C LEU A 64 0.10 1.73 1.10
N GLU A 65 0.26 2.99 0.73
CA GLU A 65 1.18 3.41 -0.34
C GLU A 65 2.43 4.01 0.27
N LYS A 66 3.60 3.55 -0.19
CA LYS A 66 4.89 4.13 0.18
C LYS A 66 4.93 5.59 -0.27
N ILE A 67 5.23 6.48 0.65
CA ILE A 67 5.49 7.88 0.36
C ILE A 67 6.90 7.94 -0.26
N GLN A 68 6.98 7.88 -1.59
CA GLN A 68 8.23 8.19 -2.30
C GLN A 68 8.46 9.71 -2.21
N LYS A 69 9.55 10.10 -1.54
CA LYS A 69 10.09 11.46 -1.56
C LYS A 69 10.93 11.68 -2.81
#